data_AF-A0A259MGW8-F1
#
_entry.id   AF-A0A259MGW8-F1
#
_cell.length_a   1.000
_cell.length_b   1.000
_cell.length_c   1.000
_cell.angle_alpha   90.00
_cell.angle_beta   90.00
_cell.angle_gamma   90.00
#
_symmetry.space_group_name_H-M   'P 1'
#
loop_
_entity.id
_entity.type
_entity.pdbx_description
1 polymer ?
#
loop_
_entity_poly.entity_id
_entity_poly.type
_entity_poly.pdbx_seq_one_letter_code
_entity_poly.pdbx_strand_id
1 'polypeptide(L)'
;MADRILVDALIAVETIDYGWEMFGKQDLASTLFPSRSPFKQRHVFWKFLTSLAFNFVFFALLTAATAFLGYKDIMASSWSLGISATWVALFFVSTILQVVSLPAAWRRQTKARALVADLMNEMLLTYDELRDDGPVSPQRVRDVAERAASKGVAWPGALFALLDDMRSRNARL
;
A
#
# COMPACT_ATOMS: atom_id res chain seq x y z
N MET A 1 1.69 -35.47 -14.97
CA MET A 1 0.98 -34.48 -15.82
C MET A 1 -0.08 -33.75 -15.01
N ALA A 2 -1.07 -34.43 -14.41
CA ALA A 2 -2.08 -33.79 -13.54
C ALA A 2 -1.43 -33.03 -12.36
N ASP A 3 -0.47 -33.63 -11.66
CA ASP A 3 0.19 -32.98 -10.52
C ASP A 3 1.00 -31.73 -10.93
N ARG A 4 1.61 -31.72 -12.12
CA ARG A 4 2.28 -30.54 -12.70
C ARG A 4 1.28 -29.41 -12.95
N ILE A 5 0.15 -29.73 -13.56
CA ILE A 5 -0.92 -28.76 -13.83
C ILE A 5 -1.48 -28.19 -12.52
N LEU A 6 -1.62 -29.00 -11.48
CA LEU A 6 -2.09 -28.54 -10.17
C LEU A 6 -1.10 -27.59 -9.48
N VAL A 7 0.19 -27.93 -9.50
CA VAL A 7 1.24 -27.06 -8.94
C VAL A 7 1.32 -25.73 -9.70
N ASP A 8 1.31 -25.80 -11.04
CA ASP A 8 1.33 -24.63 -11.91
C ASP A 8 0.08 -23.76 -11.70
N ALA A 9 -1.11 -24.36 -11.65
CA ALA A 9 -2.35 -23.66 -11.39
C ALA A 9 -2.37 -22.99 -10.00
N LEU A 10 -1.87 -23.65 -8.95
CA LEU A 10 -1.82 -23.05 -7.61
C LEU A 10 -0.90 -21.83 -7.56
N ILE A 11 0.28 -21.90 -8.18
CA ILE A 11 1.22 -20.78 -8.21
C ILE A 11 0.68 -19.66 -9.10
N ALA A 12 0.09 -19.98 -10.25
CA ALA A 12 -0.53 -19.02 -11.14
C ALA A 12 -1.68 -18.28 -10.46
N VAL A 13 -2.60 -19.00 -9.81
CA VAL A 13 -3.74 -18.41 -9.10
C VAL A 13 -3.26 -17.49 -7.99
N GLU A 14 -2.32 -17.91 -7.14
CA GLU A 14 -1.83 -17.06 -6.05
C GLU A 14 -1.12 -15.80 -6.59
N THR A 15 -0.32 -15.95 -7.67
CA THR A 15 0.38 -14.82 -8.30
C THR A 15 -0.62 -13.82 -8.92
N ILE A 16 -1.67 -14.33 -9.57
CA ILE A 16 -2.73 -13.51 -10.14
C ILE A 16 -3.52 -12.81 -9.04
N ASP A 17 -3.94 -13.52 -8.00
CA ASP A 17 -4.73 -12.97 -6.90
C ASP A 17 -3.94 -11.90 -6.14
N TYR A 18 -2.66 -12.16 -5.82
CA TYR A 18 -1.77 -11.16 -5.24
C TYR A 18 -1.61 -9.95 -6.18
N GLY A 19 -1.49 -10.18 -7.49
CA GLY A 19 -1.44 -9.13 -8.50
C GLY A 19 -2.71 -8.27 -8.54
N TRP A 20 -3.89 -8.88 -8.45
CA TRP A 20 -5.16 -8.16 -8.39
C TRP A 20 -5.33 -7.39 -7.08
N GLU A 21 -4.92 -7.97 -5.96
CA GLU A 21 -4.95 -7.28 -4.67
C GLU A 21 -4.04 -6.05 -4.66
N MET A 22 -2.84 -6.18 -5.21
CA MET A 22 -1.83 -5.13 -5.18
C MET A 22 -2.00 -4.08 -6.30
N PHE A 23 -2.31 -4.49 -7.53
CA PHE A 23 -2.35 -3.63 -8.72
C PHE A 23 -3.73 -3.45 -9.34
N GLY A 24 -4.74 -4.20 -8.90
CA GLY A 24 -6.09 -4.12 -9.43
C GLY A 24 -6.74 -2.74 -9.29
N LYS A 25 -7.88 -2.55 -9.95
CA LYS A 25 -8.63 -1.29 -9.86
C LYS A 25 -9.16 -1.07 -8.43
N GLN A 26 -9.30 0.20 -8.04
CA GLN A 26 -9.96 0.56 -6.79
C GLN A 26 -11.46 0.33 -6.92
N ASP A 27 -12.01 -0.61 -6.14
CA ASP A 27 -13.46 -0.77 -6.02
C ASP A 27 -14.06 0.34 -5.15
N LEU A 28 -15.35 0.64 -5.33
CA LEU A 28 -16.11 1.62 -4.54
C LEU A 28 -16.01 1.38 -3.01
N ALA A 29 -15.85 0.12 -2.59
CA ALA A 29 -15.63 -0.23 -1.18
C ALA A 29 -14.26 0.27 -0.64
N SER A 30 -13.25 0.37 -1.51
CA SER A 30 -11.91 0.87 -1.16
C SER A 30 -11.86 2.40 -0.97
N THR A 31 -12.97 3.11 -1.22
CA THR A 31 -13.12 4.53 -0.90
C THR A 31 -13.49 4.74 0.57
N LEU A 32 -14.20 3.78 1.18
CA LEU A 32 -14.64 3.83 2.58
C LEU A 32 -13.60 3.24 3.54
N PHE A 33 -12.83 2.25 3.09
CA PHE A 33 -11.77 1.64 3.89
C PHE A 33 -10.40 1.93 3.27
N PRO A 34 -9.39 2.32 4.06
CA PRO A 34 -8.07 2.61 3.52
C PRO A 34 -7.53 1.38 2.80
N SER A 35 -7.23 1.54 1.50
CA SER A 35 -6.71 0.44 0.68
C SER A 35 -5.42 -0.11 1.30
N ARG A 36 -5.41 -1.42 1.56
CA ARG A 36 -4.27 -2.14 2.14
C ARG A 36 -3.06 -2.16 1.19
N SER A 37 -3.27 -2.07 -0.12
CA SER A 37 -2.19 -2.07 -1.12
C SER A 37 -1.45 -0.72 -1.18
N PRO A 38 -0.10 -0.70 -1.04
CA PRO A 38 0.74 0.48 -1.23
C PRO A 38 0.64 1.15 -2.61
N PHE A 39 0.29 0.37 -3.65
CA PHE A 39 0.12 0.87 -5.02
C PHE A 39 -1.24 1.52 -5.24
N LYS A 40 -2.28 1.03 -4.56
CA LYS A 40 -3.62 1.64 -4.57
C LYS A 40 -3.68 2.93 -3.74
N GLN A 41 -2.73 3.18 -2.84
CA GLN A 41 -2.72 4.42 -2.06
C GLN A 41 -2.36 5.64 -2.91
N ARG A 42 -3.16 6.71 -2.78
CA ARG A 42 -2.88 8.03 -3.37
C ARG A 42 -1.48 8.49 -2.98
N HIS A 43 -0.74 9.07 -3.93
CA HIS A 43 0.63 9.53 -3.72
C HIS A 43 0.70 10.49 -2.52
N VAL A 44 1.71 10.36 -1.67
CA VAL A 44 1.88 11.17 -0.46
C VAL A 44 1.84 12.67 -0.78
N PHE A 45 2.44 13.09 -1.89
CA PHE A 45 2.37 14.49 -2.36
C PHE A 45 0.93 14.99 -2.60
N TRP A 46 0.08 14.16 -3.23
CA TRP A 46 -1.31 14.55 -3.47
C TRP A 46 -2.11 14.61 -2.18
N LYS A 47 -1.89 13.67 -1.25
CA LYS A 47 -2.49 13.72 0.09
C LYS A 47 -2.07 15.00 0.84
N PHE A 48 -0.79 15.34 0.76
CA PHE A 48 -0.24 16.58 1.31
C PHE A 48 -0.91 17.81 0.69
N LEU A 49 -1.00 17.90 -0.64
CA LEU A 49 -1.60 19.04 -1.32
C LEU A 49 -3.09 19.21 -0.97
N THR A 50 -3.85 18.10 -0.95
CA THR A 50 -5.26 18.14 -0.55
C THR A 50 -5.43 18.50 0.92
N SER A 51 -4.55 18.01 1.80
CA SER A 51 -4.53 18.37 3.22
C SER A 51 -4.21 19.84 3.41
N LEU A 52 -3.22 20.37 2.68
CA LEU A 52 -2.84 21.78 2.73
C LEU A 52 -3.97 22.68 2.24
N ALA A 53 -4.61 22.34 1.12
CA ALA A 53 -5.75 23.08 0.59
C ALA A 53 -6.93 23.08 1.57
N PHE A 54 -7.27 21.92 2.15
CA PHE A 54 -8.33 21.81 3.14
C PHE A 54 -8.03 22.64 4.40
N ASN A 55 -6.82 22.51 4.95
CA ASN A 55 -6.39 23.29 6.11
C ASN A 55 -6.43 24.79 5.83
N PHE A 56 -5.94 25.22 4.65
CA PHE A 56 -5.98 26.61 4.26
C PHE A 56 -7.41 27.16 4.26
N VAL A 57 -8.35 26.46 3.61
CA VAL A 57 -9.76 26.86 3.58
C VAL A 57 -10.36 26.87 5.00
N PHE A 58 -10.09 25.85 5.79
CA PHE A 58 -10.60 25.74 7.16
C PHE A 58 -10.13 26.90 8.06
N PHE A 59 -8.83 27.16 8.11
CA PHE A 59 -8.28 28.25 8.94
C PHE A 59 -8.62 29.64 8.37
N ALA A 60 -8.72 29.78 7.04
CA ALA A 60 -9.18 31.02 6.42
C ALA A 60 -10.63 31.34 6.80
N LEU A 61 -11.52 30.33 6.79
CA LEU A 61 -12.91 30.49 7.21
C LEU A 61 -13.02 30.85 8.70
N LEU A 62 -12.24 30.20 9.57
CA LEU A 62 -12.22 30.54 10.99
C LEU A 62 -11.75 31.98 11.21
N THR A 63 -10.67 32.38 10.55
CA THR A 63 -10.12 33.73 10.64
C THR A 63 -11.11 34.78 10.11
N ALA A 64 -11.77 34.50 8.99
CA ALA A 64 -12.79 35.38 8.42
C ALA A 64 -14.03 35.49 9.33
N ALA A 65 -14.47 34.38 9.92
CA ALA A 65 -15.59 34.36 10.86
C ALA A 65 -15.28 35.18 12.12
N THR A 66 -14.08 35.03 12.69
CA THR A 66 -13.69 35.81 13.88
C THR A 66 -13.53 37.29 13.58
N ALA A 67 -12.99 37.64 12.41
CA ALA A 67 -12.92 39.02 11.95
C ALA A 67 -14.31 39.62 11.71
N PHE A 68 -15.24 38.84 11.14
CA PHE A 68 -16.62 39.28 10.91
C PHE A 68 -17.38 39.54 12.22
N LEU A 69 -17.19 38.69 13.24
CA LEU A 69 -17.78 38.90 14.56
C LEU A 69 -17.24 40.17 15.24
N GLY A 70 -15.95 40.48 15.04
CA GLY A 70 -15.36 41.74 15.48
C GLY A 70 -15.94 42.95 14.74
N TYR A 71 -16.13 42.85 13.42
CA TYR A 71 -16.73 43.92 12.61
C TYR A 71 -18.19 44.22 12.98
N LYS A 72 -18.95 43.21 13.44
CA LYS A 72 -20.34 43.36 13.87
C LYS A 72 -20.52 43.85 15.30
N ASP A 73 -19.44 44.24 15.99
CA ASP A 73 -19.43 44.60 17.42
C ASP A 73 -20.04 43.54 18.35
N ILE A 74 -20.16 42.29 17.87
CA ILE A 74 -20.63 41.14 18.68
C ILE A 74 -19.53 40.74 19.66
N MET A 75 -18.27 40.95 19.28
CA MET A 75 -17.09 40.67 20.09
C MET A 75 -16.15 41.88 20.08
N ALA A 76 -15.53 42.17 21.23
CA ALA A 76 -14.59 43.27 21.35
C ALA A 76 -13.45 43.14 20.29
N SER A 77 -13.18 44.25 19.60
CA SER A 77 -12.23 44.29 18.47
C SER A 77 -10.83 43.74 18.83
N SER A 78 -10.32 44.05 20.04
CA SER A 78 -9.04 43.52 20.54
C SER A 78 -8.99 41.99 20.64
N TRP A 79 -10.09 41.37 21.06
CA TRP A 79 -10.21 39.92 21.14
C TRP A 79 -10.31 39.29 19.75
N SER A 80 -11.02 39.94 18.82
CA SER A 80 -11.20 39.44 17.46
C SER A 80 -9.87 39.33 16.71
N LEU A 81 -9.00 40.33 16.87
CA LEU A 81 -7.67 40.36 16.28
C LEU A 81 -6.77 39.27 16.90
N GLY A 82 -6.77 39.14 18.24
CA GLY A 82 -5.98 38.11 18.94
C GLY A 82 -6.36 36.69 18.55
N ILE A 83 -7.65 36.39 18.48
CA ILE A 83 -8.14 35.06 18.07
C ILE A 83 -7.83 34.80 16.59
N SER A 84 -8.03 35.78 15.71
CA SER A 84 -7.69 35.66 14.28
C SER A 84 -6.19 35.38 14.08
N ALA A 85 -5.32 36.09 14.81
CA ALA A 85 -3.88 35.87 14.78
C ALA A 85 -3.51 34.46 15.27
N THR A 86 -4.23 33.93 16.26
CA THR A 86 -4.03 32.57 16.78
C THR A 86 -4.36 31.51 15.73
N TRP A 87 -5.45 31.66 14.97
CA TRP A 87 -5.79 30.74 13.88
C TRP A 87 -4.74 30.72 12.78
N VAL A 88 -4.22 31.90 12.42
CA VAL A 88 -3.13 32.02 11.44
C VAL A 88 -1.86 31.33 11.96
N ALA A 89 -1.49 31.54 13.22
CA ALA A 89 -0.33 30.87 13.82
C ALA A 89 -0.48 29.34 13.83
N LEU A 90 -1.66 28.82 14.18
CA LEU A 90 -1.95 27.39 14.17
C LEU A 90 -1.88 26.79 12.75
N PHE A 91 -2.34 27.52 11.73
CA PHE A 91 -2.17 27.12 10.34
C PHE A 91 -0.70 26.94 9.97
N PHE A 92 0.17 27.88 10.34
CA PHE A 92 1.60 27.79 10.05
C PHE A 92 2.26 26.62 10.79
N VAL A 93 1.97 26.44 12.08
CA VAL A 93 2.50 25.30 12.86
C VAL A 93 2.07 23.98 12.23
N SER A 94 0.78 23.82 11.90
CA SER A 94 0.26 22.63 11.21
C SER A 94 0.94 22.38 9.86
N THR A 95 1.14 23.44 9.07
CA THR A 95 1.79 23.36 7.76
C THR A 95 3.26 22.94 7.90
N ILE A 96 4.00 23.52 8.84
CA ILE A 96 5.40 23.16 9.11
C ILE A 96 5.49 21.69 9.51
N LEU A 97 4.63 21.21 10.40
CA LEU A 97 4.62 19.80 10.80
C LEU A 97 4.35 18.87 9.60
N GLN A 98 3.42 19.24 8.71
CA GLN A 98 3.14 18.48 7.50
C GLN A 98 4.35 18.45 6.55
N VAL A 99 5.01 19.59 6.33
CA VAL A 99 6.21 19.67 5.50
C VAL A 99 7.36 18.86 6.08
N VAL A 100 7.60 18.93 7.40
CA VAL A 100 8.66 18.16 8.08
C VAL A 100 8.38 16.66 8.03
N SER A 101 7.11 16.24 8.11
CA SER A 101 6.73 14.83 8.04
C SER A 101 6.74 14.24 6.62
N LEU A 102 6.70 15.09 5.58
CA LEU A 102 6.58 14.68 4.19
C LEU A 102 7.71 13.73 3.72
N PRO A 103 9.00 13.98 3.99
CA PRO A 103 10.07 13.09 3.57
C PRO A 103 9.97 11.70 4.21
N ALA A 104 9.58 11.64 5.49
CA ALA A 104 9.40 10.38 6.20
C ALA A 104 8.21 9.58 5.62
N ALA A 105 7.09 10.26 5.35
CA ALA A 105 5.93 9.65 4.72
C ALA A 105 6.23 9.14 3.30
N TRP A 106 6.98 9.92 2.51
CA TRP A 106 7.44 9.49 1.19
C TRP A 106 8.33 8.25 1.29
N ARG A 107 9.37 8.28 2.13
CA ARG A 107 10.26 7.11 2.33
C ARG A 107 9.50 5.86 2.75
N ARG A 108 8.48 5.98 3.60
CA ARG A 108 7.62 4.84 3.99
C ARG A 108 6.83 4.32 2.80
N GLN A 109 6.24 5.20 1.99
CA GLN A 109 5.48 4.80 0.80
C GLN A 109 6.37 4.14 -0.26
N THR A 110 7.57 4.66 -0.54
CA THR A 110 8.49 4.06 -1.51
C THR A 110 9.01 2.70 -1.03
N LYS A 111 9.35 2.57 0.25
CA LYS A 111 9.74 1.28 0.83
C LYS A 111 8.62 0.24 0.72
N ALA A 112 7.38 0.61 1.04
CA ALA A 112 6.24 -0.29 0.95
C ALA A 112 5.98 -0.74 -0.50
N ARG A 113 6.08 0.18 -1.47
CA ARG A 113 5.94 -0.14 -2.90
C ARG A 113 7.08 -1.02 -3.42
N ALA A 114 8.32 -0.72 -3.01
CA ALA A 114 9.49 -1.52 -3.37
C ALA A 114 9.36 -2.95 -2.83
N LEU A 115 8.93 -3.12 -1.57
CA LEU A 115 8.68 -4.43 -0.98
C LEU A 115 7.63 -5.23 -1.77
N VAL A 116 6.51 -4.61 -2.11
CA VAL A 116 5.45 -5.30 -2.89
C VAL A 116 5.94 -5.69 -4.28
N ALA A 117 6.72 -4.81 -4.93
CA ALA A 117 7.32 -5.12 -6.23
C ALA A 117 8.35 -6.26 -6.14
N ASP A 118 9.16 -6.28 -5.08
CA ASP A 118 10.14 -7.34 -4.82
C ASP A 118 9.44 -8.69 -4.59
N LEU A 119 8.40 -8.72 -3.74
CA LEU A 119 7.58 -9.92 -3.52
C LEU A 119 6.92 -10.43 -4.81
N MET A 120 6.36 -9.52 -5.62
CA MET A 120 5.78 -9.89 -6.91
C MET A 120 6.84 -10.48 -7.85
N ASN A 121 8.04 -9.90 -7.87
CA ASN A 121 9.14 -10.41 -8.68
C ASN A 121 9.55 -11.83 -8.24
N GLU A 122 9.61 -12.11 -6.94
CA GLU A 122 9.88 -13.47 -6.43
C GLU A 122 8.79 -14.48 -6.82
N MET A 123 7.52 -14.07 -6.81
CA MET A 123 6.42 -14.92 -7.28
C MET A 123 6.53 -15.23 -8.77
N LEU A 124 6.82 -14.20 -9.58
CA LEU A 124 7.03 -14.36 -11.02
C LEU A 124 8.24 -15.23 -11.34
N LEU A 125 9.36 -15.06 -10.63
CA LEU A 125 10.53 -15.93 -10.77
C LEU A 125 10.21 -17.39 -10.42
N THR A 126 9.39 -17.63 -9.39
CA THR A 126 8.93 -18.97 -9.03
C THR A 126 8.06 -19.58 -10.13
N TYR A 127 7.21 -18.77 -10.77
CA TYR A 127 6.37 -19.19 -11.89
C TYR A 127 7.17 -19.44 -13.18
N ASP A 128 8.12 -18.57 -13.51
CA ASP A 128 8.97 -18.73 -14.69
C ASP A 128 9.82 -20.00 -14.63
N GLU A 129 10.28 -20.39 -13.43
CA GLU A 129 11.01 -21.64 -13.20
C GLU A 129 10.17 -22.90 -13.53
N LEU A 130 8.84 -22.82 -13.40
CA LEU A 130 7.91 -23.89 -13.77
C LEU A 130 7.53 -23.88 -15.24
N ARG A 131 7.65 -22.72 -15.89
CA ARG A 131 7.31 -22.51 -17.30
C ARG A 131 8.37 -23.07 -18.24
N ASP A 132 9.60 -23.31 -17.77
CA ASP A 132 10.63 -23.92 -18.59
C ASP A 132 10.20 -25.35 -18.98
N ASP A 133 10.21 -25.67 -20.28
CA ASP A 133 9.65 -26.92 -20.84
C ASP A 133 10.43 -28.19 -20.44
N GLY A 134 11.44 -28.05 -19.58
CA GLY A 134 12.25 -29.13 -19.06
C GLY A 134 11.56 -29.96 -17.95
N PRO A 135 12.05 -31.18 -17.68
CA PRO A 135 11.67 -31.92 -16.50
C PRO A 135 12.21 -31.23 -15.24
N VAL A 136 11.33 -30.73 -14.38
CA VAL A 136 11.72 -30.04 -13.14
C VAL A 136 11.54 -31.00 -11.96
N SER A 137 12.49 -31.00 -11.02
CA SER A 137 12.31 -31.81 -9.80
C SER A 137 11.32 -31.12 -8.85
N PRO A 138 10.36 -31.85 -8.24
CA PRO A 138 9.51 -31.30 -7.18
C PRO A 138 10.29 -30.61 -6.06
N GLN A 139 11.47 -31.15 -5.74
CA GLN A 139 12.36 -30.57 -4.73
C GLN A 139 12.85 -29.18 -5.14
N ARG A 140 13.23 -28.98 -6.41
CA ARG A 140 13.67 -27.66 -6.89
C ARG A 140 12.57 -26.63 -6.78
N VAL A 141 11.34 -26.97 -7.15
CA VAL A 141 10.18 -26.08 -7.01
C VAL A 141 9.89 -25.76 -5.55
N ARG A 142 9.97 -26.77 -4.67
CA ARG A 142 9.85 -26.57 -3.22
C ARG A 142 10.92 -25.61 -2.68
N ASP A 143 12.17 -25.81 -3.04
CA ASP A 143 13.29 -24.97 -2.57
C ASP A 143 13.15 -23.51 -3.05
N VAL A 144 12.65 -23.30 -4.27
CA VAL A 144 12.36 -21.96 -4.80
C VAL A 144 11.17 -21.33 -4.10
N ALA A 145 10.07 -22.06 -3.92
CA ALA A 145 8.90 -21.59 -3.20
C ALA A 145 9.23 -21.26 -1.73
N GLU A 146 10.06 -22.07 -1.07
CA GLU A 146 10.52 -21.85 0.31
C GLU A 146 11.44 -20.62 0.39
N ARG A 147 12.32 -20.41 -0.60
CA ARG A 147 13.13 -19.19 -0.72
C ARG A 147 12.26 -17.95 -0.88
N ALA A 148 11.26 -17.99 -1.75
CA ALA A 148 10.30 -16.89 -1.90
C ALA A 148 9.51 -16.67 -0.59
N ALA A 149 9.11 -17.73 0.09
CA ALA A 149 8.42 -17.65 1.39
C ALA A 149 9.28 -16.99 2.46
N SER A 150 10.59 -17.28 2.50
CA SER A 150 11.53 -16.66 3.43
C SER A 150 11.66 -15.14 3.24
N LYS A 151 11.35 -14.64 2.03
CA LYS A 151 11.29 -13.20 1.71
C LYS A 151 9.95 -12.56 2.04
N GLY A 152 8.95 -13.34 2.45
CA GLY A 152 7.62 -12.87 2.84
C GLY A 152 6.50 -13.17 1.84
N VAL A 153 6.76 -13.97 0.81
CA VAL A 153 5.69 -14.45 -0.09
C VAL A 153 4.83 -15.47 0.66
N ALA A 154 3.51 -15.28 0.65
CA ALA A 154 2.57 -16.23 1.22
C ALA A 154 2.15 -17.22 0.13
N TRP A 155 2.62 -18.46 0.20
CA TRP A 155 2.14 -19.53 -0.67
C TRP A 155 1.02 -20.32 0.02
N PRO A 156 0.06 -20.89 -0.73
CA PRO A 156 -0.98 -21.73 -0.16
C PRO A 156 -0.34 -23.01 0.42
N GLY A 157 -0.72 -23.40 1.64
CA GLY A 157 -0.18 -24.61 2.29
C GLY A 157 -0.38 -25.89 1.46
N ALA A 158 -1.43 -25.92 0.62
CA ALA A 158 -1.69 -27.00 -0.33
C ALA A 158 -0.55 -27.20 -1.34
N LEU A 159 0.16 -26.13 -1.74
CA LEU A 159 1.30 -26.21 -2.65
C LEU A 159 2.42 -27.06 -2.04
N PHE A 160 2.82 -26.78 -0.80
CA PHE A 160 3.86 -27.54 -0.12
C PHE A 160 3.43 -28.99 0.15
N ALA A 161 2.17 -29.22 0.49
CA ALA A 161 1.64 -30.57 0.67
C ALA A 161 1.71 -31.40 -0.63
N LEU A 162 1.36 -30.80 -1.78
CA LEU A 162 1.45 -31.44 -3.10
C LEU A 162 2.91 -31.73 -3.50
N LEU A 163 3.82 -30.77 -3.29
CA LEU A 163 5.24 -30.95 -3.59
C LEU A 163 5.87 -32.07 -2.75
N ASP A 164 5.48 -32.19 -1.48
CA ASP A 164 5.98 -33.21 -0.55
C ASP A 164 5.46 -34.60 -0.88
N ASP A 165 4.18 -34.70 -1.25
CA ASP A 165 3.57 -35.93 -1.72
C ASP A 165 4.22 -36.42 -3.03
N MET A 166 4.40 -35.54 -4.01
CA MET A 166 5.10 -35.87 -5.26
C MET A 166 6.55 -36.32 -5.02
N ARG A 167 7.25 -35.68 -4.09
CA ARG A 167 8.60 -36.10 -3.67
C ARG A 167 8.57 -37.52 -3.10
N SER A 168 7.61 -37.83 -2.23
CA SER A 168 7.48 -39.17 -1.64
C SER A 168 7.22 -40.25 -2.69
N ARG A 169 6.52 -39.89 -3.78
CA ARG A 169 6.20 -40.75 -4.92
C ARG A 169 7.28 -40.81 -6.00
N ASN A 170 8.42 -40.12 -5.83
CA ASN A 170 9.46 -39.94 -6.86
C ASN A 170 8.89 -39.45 -8.21
N ALA A 171 7.82 -38.65 -8.17
CA ALA A 171 7.19 -38.10 -9.35
C ALA A 171 8.06 -37.00 -9.99
N ARG A 172 7.94 -36.82 -11.31
CA ARG A 172 8.61 -35.74 -12.06
C ARG A 172 7.56 -34.72 -12.53
N LEU A 173 7.92 -33.43 -12.48
CA LEU A 173 7.13 -32.32 -13.03
C LEU A 173 7.47 -32.11 -14.50
#